data_AF-A0A433CWR8-F1
#
_entry.id   AF-A0A433CWR8-F1
#
_cell.length_a   1.000
_cell.length_b   1.000
_cell.length_c   1.000
_cell.angle_alpha   90.00
_cell.angle_beta   90.00
_cell.angle_gamma   90.00
#
_symmetry.space_group_name_H-M   'P 1'
#
loop_
_entity.id
_entity.type
_entity.pdbx_description
1 polymer ?
#
loop_
_entity_poly.entity_id
_entity_poly.type
_entity_poly.pdbx_seq_one_letter_code
_entity_poly.pdbx_strand_id
1 'polypeptide(L)'
;MPADKRLDAATALKTKGNAQFNAKNYPEAIRLYTQAIAFNPDPVFYSNRAACFANSGQYDNVVADCTEALKMDPQYVKALNRRAQAHEKKGMLQEALYDFTAVCIIDGFKNEAASTSMERLLKRVSEEKARELFKSKKPRLPSPTFVTAYLDSFRPDKDPIEEIADADSGDAHYFRARTLLKERRYDDAMDAYDRAVELGVTRTAKALNMRGTFTFLKGNPKDALEDFNKAIEADPKYLQTYIKRASIYMEQGDPVETYKQFDEAIKIDPTDPDIYYHRCARECFCVNFITGDFDNAAKDYAESIKLDPSFVYAHIQLGVAQYKMGSITSAMSTFKGALKQFPESADVNNYYGELLLDQQRLEDAMEKFEKAMELDPRNPLPYINKALLVFQFQQNMVLAEELCREALKADANCDVAIATLAQLMLQQGRTADAIEWYEKTVELARTEAELSNAVSYLEALIRGEGDNAVLALAAGPLSVRRKLPAIQRTTQQFRPSLRRANTHTCGVPQPIRLD
;
A
#
# COMPACT_ATOMS: atom_id res chain seq x y z
N MET A 1 51.31 -10.56 36.98
CA MET A 1 51.68 -11.78 36.23
C MET A 1 52.06 -11.40 34.80
N PRO A 2 53.02 -12.10 34.17
CA PRO A 2 53.32 -11.95 32.74
C PRO A 2 52.07 -12.14 31.86
N ALA A 3 52.01 -11.50 30.68
CA ALA A 3 50.85 -11.54 29.78
C ALA A 3 50.44 -12.97 29.42
N ASP A 4 51.39 -13.83 29.05
CA ASP A 4 51.11 -15.21 28.65
C ASP A 4 50.50 -16.02 29.80
N LYS A 5 51.03 -15.85 31.01
CA LYS A 5 50.48 -16.52 32.21
C LYS A 5 49.08 -16.03 32.55
N ARG A 6 48.74 -14.77 32.26
CA ARG A 6 47.38 -14.24 32.42
C ARG A 6 46.42 -14.82 31.39
N LEU A 7 46.86 -14.96 30.14
CA LEU A 7 46.08 -15.55 29.06
C LEU A 7 45.78 -17.04 29.32
N ASP A 8 46.77 -17.80 29.76
CA ASP A 8 46.61 -19.22 30.13
C ASP A 8 45.62 -19.38 31.30
N ALA A 9 45.77 -18.55 32.34
CA ALA A 9 44.87 -18.54 33.49
C ALA A 9 43.42 -18.20 33.07
N ALA A 10 43.25 -17.17 32.24
CA ALA A 10 41.93 -16.77 31.73
C ALA A 10 41.29 -17.88 30.88
N THR A 11 42.07 -18.54 30.03
CA THR A 11 41.60 -19.65 29.18
C THR A 11 41.19 -20.86 30.02
N ALA A 12 41.97 -21.21 31.05
CA ALA A 12 41.63 -22.28 31.98
C ALA A 12 40.33 -21.97 32.76
N LEU A 13 40.15 -20.72 33.19
CA LEU A 13 38.92 -20.25 33.85
C LEU A 13 37.71 -20.29 32.91
N LYS A 14 37.86 -19.89 31.65
CA LYS A 14 36.81 -20.05 30.62
C LYS A 14 36.39 -21.51 30.49
N THR A 15 37.33 -22.45 30.41
CA THR A 15 37.00 -23.88 30.27
C THR A 15 36.22 -24.40 31.49
N LYS A 16 36.61 -24.00 32.70
CA LYS A 16 35.85 -24.31 33.93
C LYS A 16 34.47 -23.66 33.90
N GLY A 17 34.37 -22.40 33.46
CA GLY A 17 33.10 -21.69 33.29
C GLY A 17 32.16 -22.41 32.32
N ASN A 18 32.67 -22.87 31.17
CA ASN A 18 31.90 -23.64 30.20
C ASN A 18 31.35 -24.94 30.80
N ALA A 19 32.14 -25.64 31.62
CA ALA A 19 31.69 -26.85 32.30
C ALA A 19 30.53 -26.55 33.28
N GLN A 20 30.62 -25.46 34.04
CA GLN A 20 29.55 -25.03 34.95
C GLN A 20 28.30 -24.55 34.20
N PHE A 21 28.49 -23.86 33.07
CA PHE A 21 27.39 -23.46 32.18
C PHE A 21 26.62 -24.68 31.66
N ASN A 22 27.32 -25.71 31.19
CA ASN A 22 26.71 -26.96 30.74
C ASN A 22 26.01 -27.71 31.88
N ALA A 23 26.53 -27.61 33.11
CA ALA A 23 25.88 -28.11 34.32
C ALA A 23 24.69 -27.25 34.80
N LYS A 24 24.32 -26.18 34.06
CA LYS A 24 23.29 -25.19 34.42
C LYS A 24 23.56 -24.46 35.75
N ASN A 25 24.80 -24.49 36.23
CA ASN A 25 25.22 -23.74 37.41
C ASN A 25 25.69 -22.34 37.00
N TYR A 26 24.72 -21.49 36.64
CA TYR A 26 24.98 -20.15 36.13
C TYR A 26 25.71 -19.22 37.12
N PRO A 27 25.41 -19.21 38.43
CA PRO A 27 26.14 -18.36 39.39
C PRO A 27 27.64 -18.64 39.43
N GLU A 28 28.02 -19.92 39.47
CA GLU A 28 29.44 -20.30 39.48
C GLU A 28 30.10 -20.05 38.13
N ALA A 29 29.39 -20.28 37.02
CA ALA A 29 29.88 -19.93 35.69
C ALA A 29 30.15 -18.42 35.57
N ILE A 30 29.24 -17.56 36.04
CA ILE A 30 29.41 -16.10 36.09
C ILE A 30 30.64 -15.71 36.89
N ARG A 31 30.84 -16.33 38.07
CA ARG A 31 32.02 -16.09 38.92
C ARG A 31 33.31 -16.42 38.16
N LEU A 32 33.36 -17.58 37.51
CA LEU A 32 34.52 -18.04 36.75
C LEU A 32 34.82 -17.16 35.52
N TYR A 33 33.80 -16.75 34.76
CA TYR A 33 34.00 -15.82 33.64
C TYR A 33 34.41 -14.42 34.10
N THR A 34 33.88 -13.94 35.23
CA THR A 34 34.30 -12.65 35.81
C THR A 34 35.77 -12.67 36.20
N GLN A 35 36.26 -13.78 36.76
CA GLN A 35 37.69 -13.97 37.01
C GLN A 35 38.48 -14.01 35.70
N ALA A 36 38.00 -14.74 34.68
CA ALA A 36 38.67 -14.79 33.38
C ALA A 36 38.83 -13.40 32.74
N ILE A 37 37.77 -12.58 32.77
CA ILE A 37 37.77 -11.20 32.28
C ILE A 37 38.78 -10.33 33.05
N ALA A 38 38.87 -10.50 34.38
CA ALA A 38 39.83 -9.75 35.20
C ALA A 38 41.30 -10.10 34.88
N PHE A 39 41.58 -11.35 34.48
CA PHE A 39 42.91 -11.75 34.02
C PHE A 39 43.22 -11.24 32.62
N ASN A 40 42.27 -11.38 31.68
CA ASN A 40 42.38 -10.93 30.31
C ASN A 40 40.99 -10.62 29.73
N PRO A 41 40.62 -9.36 29.49
CA PRO A 41 39.36 -9.02 28.83
C PRO A 41 39.32 -9.57 27.40
N ASP A 42 38.25 -10.27 27.04
CA ASP A 42 38.07 -10.90 25.74
C ASP A 42 36.58 -10.97 25.39
N PRO A 43 36.17 -10.66 24.15
CA PRO A 43 34.76 -10.62 23.75
C PRO A 43 34.04 -11.97 23.96
N VAL A 44 34.74 -13.10 23.82
CA VAL A 44 34.19 -14.44 24.07
C VAL A 44 33.85 -14.62 25.55
N PHE A 45 34.67 -14.10 26.47
CA PHE A 45 34.40 -14.24 27.90
C PHE A 45 33.18 -13.41 28.31
N TYR A 46 33.08 -12.18 27.81
CA TYR A 46 31.89 -11.35 27.99
C TYR A 46 30.63 -12.01 27.42
N SER A 47 30.67 -12.53 26.19
CA SER A 47 29.51 -13.21 25.58
C SER A 47 29.10 -14.50 26.29
N ASN A 48 30.05 -15.26 26.83
CA ASN A 48 29.76 -16.44 27.64
C ASN A 48 29.14 -16.08 29.00
N ARG A 49 29.61 -14.99 29.64
CA ARG A 49 29.00 -14.49 30.87
C ARG A 49 27.60 -13.93 30.61
N ALA A 50 27.41 -13.19 29.52
CA ALA A 50 26.11 -12.75 29.03
C ALA A 50 25.15 -13.92 28.80
N ALA A 51 25.63 -15.06 28.29
CA ALA A 51 24.82 -16.28 28.15
C ALA A 51 24.28 -16.78 29.50
N CYS A 52 25.07 -16.70 30.57
CA CYS A 52 24.65 -17.09 31.91
C CYS A 52 23.59 -16.14 32.46
N PHE A 53 23.78 -14.82 32.28
CA PHE A 53 22.81 -13.80 32.66
C PHE A 53 21.48 -13.96 31.92
N ALA A 54 21.51 -14.30 30.63
CA ALA A 54 20.31 -14.52 29.83
C ALA A 54 19.48 -15.70 30.35
N ASN A 55 20.13 -16.82 30.71
CA ASN A 55 19.44 -17.97 31.33
C ASN A 55 18.91 -17.67 32.74
N SER A 56 19.46 -16.66 33.41
CA SER A 56 19.04 -16.21 34.73
C SER A 56 18.03 -15.06 34.70
N GLY A 57 17.58 -14.63 33.50
CA GLY A 57 16.65 -13.52 33.32
C GLY A 57 17.22 -12.12 33.60
N GLN A 58 18.54 -11.98 33.77
CA GLN A 58 19.20 -10.72 34.13
C GLN A 58 19.57 -9.93 32.87
N TYR A 59 18.56 -9.43 32.15
CA TYR A 59 18.75 -8.83 30.82
C TYR A 59 19.61 -7.54 30.81
N ASP A 60 19.62 -6.75 31.88
CA ASP A 60 20.51 -5.58 32.00
C ASP A 60 21.99 -5.97 31.94
N ASN A 61 22.34 -7.04 32.65
CA ASN A 61 23.70 -7.57 32.65
C ASN A 61 24.08 -8.19 31.29
N VAL A 62 23.11 -8.79 30.58
CA VAL A 62 23.31 -9.26 29.20
C VAL A 62 23.67 -8.09 28.28
N VAL A 63 22.89 -7.00 28.32
CA VAL A 63 23.14 -5.82 27.48
C VAL A 63 24.50 -5.20 27.79
N ALA A 64 24.86 -5.07 29.08
CA ALA A 64 26.14 -4.54 29.49
C ALA A 64 27.31 -5.40 28.97
N ASP A 65 27.29 -6.71 29.21
CA ASP A 65 28.37 -7.62 28.78
C ASP A 65 28.47 -7.70 27.26
N CYS A 66 27.35 -7.78 26.54
CA CYS A 66 27.37 -7.80 25.09
C CYS A 66 27.88 -6.47 24.52
N THR A 67 27.58 -5.33 25.15
CA THR A 67 28.10 -4.03 24.71
C THR A 67 29.60 -3.93 24.91
N GLU A 68 30.15 -4.42 26.02
CA GLU A 68 31.61 -4.51 26.20
C GLU A 68 32.26 -5.46 25.20
N ALA A 69 31.63 -6.60 24.89
CA ALA A 69 32.12 -7.49 23.85
C ALA A 69 32.16 -6.81 22.47
N LEU A 70 31.13 -6.03 22.13
CA LEU A 70 31.02 -5.33 20.84
C LEU A 70 31.92 -4.11 20.71
N LYS A 71 32.35 -3.51 21.82
CA LYS A 71 33.44 -2.50 21.81
C LYS A 71 34.78 -3.11 21.38
N MET A 72 34.99 -4.40 21.68
CA MET A 72 36.23 -5.12 21.36
C MET A 72 36.18 -5.77 19.96
N ASP A 73 35.04 -6.37 19.62
CA ASP A 73 34.75 -6.96 18.32
C ASP A 73 33.35 -6.52 17.84
N PRO A 74 33.25 -5.44 17.05
CA PRO A 74 31.98 -4.91 16.57
C PRO A 74 31.18 -5.88 15.69
N GLN A 75 31.85 -6.86 15.07
CA GLN A 75 31.21 -7.84 14.17
C GLN A 75 30.85 -9.14 14.90
N TYR A 76 30.92 -9.17 16.23
CA TYR A 76 30.69 -10.39 16.98
C TYR A 76 29.22 -10.81 17.02
N VAL A 77 28.83 -11.62 16.02
CA VAL A 77 27.44 -12.08 15.79
C VAL A 77 26.77 -12.68 17.03
N LYS A 78 27.50 -13.44 17.85
CA LYS A 78 26.93 -14.04 19.07
C LYS A 78 26.56 -12.99 20.11
N ALA A 79 27.38 -11.94 20.27
CA ALA A 79 27.08 -10.85 21.20
C ALA A 79 25.93 -9.98 20.68
N LEU A 80 25.90 -9.66 19.38
CA LEU A 80 24.78 -8.95 18.75
C LEU A 80 23.45 -9.70 18.95
N ASN A 81 23.41 -10.99 18.63
CA ASN A 81 22.18 -11.78 18.75
C ASN A 81 21.69 -11.88 20.21
N ARG A 82 22.61 -12.05 21.18
CA ARG A 82 22.25 -12.06 22.61
C ARG A 82 21.73 -10.70 23.08
N ARG A 83 22.36 -9.60 22.64
CA ARG A 83 21.93 -8.24 22.98
C ARG A 83 20.57 -7.92 22.37
N ALA A 84 20.33 -8.32 21.12
CA ALA A 84 19.05 -8.18 20.43
C ALA A 84 17.91 -8.86 21.21
N GLN A 85 18.12 -10.12 21.63
CA GLN A 85 17.14 -10.86 22.43
C GLN A 85 16.89 -10.21 23.80
N ALA A 86 17.94 -9.69 24.44
CA ALA A 86 17.80 -8.98 25.72
C ALA A 86 17.02 -7.67 25.57
N HIS A 87 17.30 -6.88 24.53
CA HIS A 87 16.52 -5.67 24.20
C HIS A 87 15.05 -6.00 23.95
N GLU A 88 14.77 -7.06 23.19
CA GLU A 88 13.40 -7.50 22.93
C GLU A 88 12.67 -7.86 24.24
N LYS A 89 13.32 -8.61 25.14
CA LYS A 89 12.76 -8.98 26.45
C LYS A 89 12.52 -7.78 27.36
N LYS A 90 13.26 -6.70 27.17
CA LYS A 90 13.09 -5.42 27.87
C LYS A 90 12.05 -4.50 27.22
N GLY A 91 11.48 -4.85 26.07
CA GLY A 91 10.58 -3.99 25.31
C GLY A 91 11.29 -2.86 24.53
N MET A 92 12.63 -2.90 24.46
CA MET A 92 13.46 -1.99 23.66
C MET A 92 13.47 -2.47 22.19
N LEU A 93 12.31 -2.34 21.52
CA LEU A 93 12.09 -2.96 20.21
C LEU A 93 12.96 -2.33 19.11
N GLN A 94 13.25 -1.03 19.22
CA GLN A 94 14.05 -0.32 18.22
C GLN A 94 15.52 -0.79 18.28
N GLU A 95 16.07 -0.90 19.49
CA GLU A 95 17.41 -1.41 19.78
C GLU A 95 17.56 -2.88 19.39
N ALA A 96 16.55 -3.70 19.70
CA ALA A 96 16.52 -5.10 19.27
C ALA A 96 16.54 -5.23 17.75
N LEU A 97 15.75 -4.39 17.05
CA LEU A 97 15.73 -4.36 15.59
C LEU A 97 17.09 -3.98 15.00
N TYR A 98 17.78 -2.96 15.55
CA TYR A 98 19.12 -2.59 15.10
C TYR A 98 20.10 -3.77 15.21
N ASP A 99 20.13 -4.46 16.35
CA ASP A 99 21.06 -5.59 16.54
C ASP A 99 20.74 -6.78 15.64
N PHE A 100 19.46 -7.12 15.44
CA PHE A 100 19.08 -8.20 14.53
C PHE A 100 19.39 -7.86 13.07
N THR A 101 19.19 -6.62 12.65
CA THR A 101 19.57 -6.15 11.30
C THR A 101 21.08 -6.28 11.10
N ALA A 102 21.90 -5.90 12.09
CA ALA A 102 23.35 -6.08 12.03
C ALA A 102 23.76 -7.55 11.91
N VAL A 103 23.10 -8.46 12.64
CA VAL A 103 23.33 -9.92 12.52
C VAL A 103 23.07 -10.39 11.08
N CYS A 104 21.91 -10.06 10.52
CA CYS A 104 21.53 -10.46 9.16
C CYS A 104 22.50 -9.92 8.10
N ILE A 105 22.97 -8.68 8.26
CA ILE A 105 23.95 -8.08 7.34
C ILE A 105 25.28 -8.84 7.42
N ILE A 106 25.81 -9.06 8.62
CA ILE A 106 27.12 -9.70 8.82
C ILE A 106 27.12 -11.15 8.32
N ASP A 107 26.01 -11.88 8.51
CA ASP A 107 25.92 -13.28 8.07
C ASP A 107 25.44 -13.47 6.62
N GLY A 108 25.05 -12.38 5.95
CA GLY A 108 24.52 -12.41 4.59
C GLY A 108 23.14 -13.08 4.50
N PHE A 109 22.29 -12.83 5.48
CA PHE A 109 20.91 -13.34 5.62
C PHE A 109 20.83 -14.88 5.70
N LYS A 110 21.88 -15.53 6.19
CA LYS A 110 21.93 -17.00 6.35
C LYS A 110 21.23 -17.47 7.62
N ASN A 111 21.12 -16.60 8.63
CA ASN A 111 20.46 -16.94 9.90
C ASN A 111 18.95 -16.66 9.83
N GLU A 112 18.18 -17.68 9.47
CA GLU A 112 16.72 -17.60 9.36
C GLU A 112 16.05 -17.12 10.66
N ALA A 113 16.57 -17.48 11.83
CA ALA A 113 16.01 -17.07 13.11
C ALA A 113 16.19 -15.56 13.37
N ALA A 114 17.35 -15.01 12.98
CA ALA A 114 17.60 -13.56 13.04
C ALA A 114 16.74 -12.82 12.03
N SER A 115 16.64 -13.32 10.79
CA SER A 115 15.80 -12.71 9.74
C SER A 115 14.32 -12.69 10.14
N THR A 116 13.80 -13.80 10.67
CA THR A 116 12.41 -13.88 11.16
C THR A 116 12.16 -12.90 12.32
N SER A 117 13.13 -12.78 13.23
CA SER A 117 13.03 -11.87 14.37
C SER A 117 13.06 -10.41 13.93
N MET A 118 13.93 -10.07 12.97
CA MET A 118 14.07 -8.76 12.33
C MET A 118 12.78 -8.36 11.61
N GLU A 119 12.22 -9.21 10.74
CA GLU A 119 10.97 -8.92 10.02
C GLU A 119 9.79 -8.65 10.97
N ARG A 120 9.65 -9.49 12.01
CA ARG A 120 8.61 -9.33 13.03
C ARG A 120 8.79 -8.03 13.82
N LEU A 121 10.02 -7.69 14.20
CA LEU A 121 10.31 -6.45 14.94
C LEU A 121 10.15 -5.21 14.07
N LEU A 122 10.60 -5.25 12.82
CA LEU A 122 10.41 -4.18 11.84
C LEU A 122 8.93 -3.86 11.70
N LYS A 123 8.09 -4.89 11.55
CA LYS A 123 6.64 -4.72 11.50
C LYS A 123 6.10 -4.03 12.75
N ARG A 124 6.45 -4.52 13.96
CA ARG A 124 5.95 -3.95 15.23
C ARG A 124 6.40 -2.49 15.43
N VAL A 125 7.68 -2.21 15.22
CA VAL A 125 8.24 -0.85 15.34
C VAL A 125 7.56 0.09 14.35
N SER A 126 7.32 -0.37 13.12
CA SER A 126 6.65 0.42 12.09
C SER A 126 5.18 0.67 12.43
N GLU A 127 4.46 -0.33 12.95
CA GLU A 127 3.08 -0.19 13.41
C GLU A 127 2.97 0.78 14.60
N GLU A 128 3.88 0.70 15.57
CA GLU A 128 3.92 1.60 16.73
C GLU A 128 4.22 3.05 16.32
N LYS A 129 5.25 3.25 15.47
CA LYS A 129 5.58 4.57 14.93
C LYS A 129 4.45 5.13 14.07
N ALA A 130 3.85 4.32 13.20
CA ALA A 130 2.73 4.74 12.37
C ALA A 130 1.54 5.17 13.21
N ARG A 131 1.19 4.40 14.26
CA ARG A 131 0.10 4.77 15.17
C ARG A 131 0.36 6.10 15.86
N GLU A 132 1.59 6.34 16.30
CA GLU A 132 1.96 7.58 16.97
C GLU A 132 1.88 8.78 16.01
N LEU A 133 2.44 8.64 14.80
CA LEU A 133 2.39 9.67 13.75
C LEU A 133 0.96 9.95 13.28
N PHE A 134 0.11 8.91 13.21
CA PHE A 134 -1.26 9.03 12.75
C PHE A 134 -2.12 9.90 13.68
N LYS A 135 -1.85 9.90 15.00
CA LYS A 135 -2.56 10.74 15.98
C LYS A 135 -2.50 12.23 15.65
N SER A 136 -1.37 12.69 15.12
CA SER A 136 -1.16 14.11 14.75
C SER A 136 -1.56 14.43 13.31
N LYS A 137 -1.93 13.43 12.51
CA LYS A 137 -2.13 13.60 11.08
C LYS A 137 -3.53 14.15 10.78
N LYS A 138 -3.58 15.22 9.97
CA LYS A 138 -4.85 15.80 9.51
C LYS A 138 -5.45 14.94 8.39
N PRO A 139 -6.75 14.59 8.45
CA PRO A 139 -7.44 13.96 7.35
C PRO A 139 -7.37 14.84 6.10
N ARG A 140 -7.02 14.24 4.96
CA ARG A 140 -6.86 14.93 3.69
C ARG A 140 -7.42 14.08 2.57
N LEU A 141 -7.82 14.73 1.48
CA LEU A 141 -8.20 14.02 0.26
C LEU A 141 -6.98 13.31 -0.35
N PRO A 142 -7.19 12.23 -1.11
CA PRO A 142 -6.15 11.62 -1.92
C PRO A 142 -5.70 12.57 -3.03
N SER A 143 -4.73 12.12 -3.83
CA SER A 143 -4.25 12.90 -4.97
C SER A 143 -5.42 13.33 -5.87
N PRO A 144 -5.39 14.54 -6.45
CA PRO A 144 -6.42 14.98 -7.39
C PRO A 144 -6.64 13.99 -8.53
N THR A 145 -5.59 13.29 -8.98
CA THR A 145 -5.71 12.22 -9.98
C THR A 145 -6.60 11.08 -9.51
N PHE A 146 -6.45 10.65 -8.24
CA PHE A 146 -7.29 9.62 -7.65
C PHE A 146 -8.74 10.07 -7.53
N VAL A 147 -8.97 11.30 -7.04
CA VAL A 147 -10.33 11.84 -6.91
C VAL A 147 -11.00 11.96 -8.27
N THR A 148 -10.26 12.43 -9.28
CA THR A 148 -10.70 12.47 -10.69
C THR A 148 -11.14 11.09 -11.15
N ALA A 149 -10.26 10.08 -11.05
CA ALA A 149 -10.54 8.73 -11.50
C ALA A 149 -11.74 8.10 -10.78
N TYR A 150 -11.89 8.37 -9.48
CA TYR A 150 -13.07 7.92 -8.73
C TYR A 150 -14.35 8.58 -9.25
N LEU A 151 -14.37 9.91 -9.40
CA LEU A 151 -15.57 10.63 -9.80
C LEU A 151 -15.95 10.37 -11.27
N ASP A 152 -14.96 10.27 -12.17
CA ASP A 152 -15.16 9.99 -13.58
C ASP A 152 -15.63 8.55 -13.84
N SER A 153 -15.50 7.67 -12.84
CA SER A 153 -16.09 6.32 -12.87
C SER A 153 -17.62 6.33 -12.78
N PHE A 154 -18.22 7.45 -12.35
CA PHE A 154 -19.66 7.66 -12.36
C PHE A 154 -20.05 8.53 -13.54
N ARG A 155 -21.23 8.29 -14.12
CA ARG A 155 -21.71 9.15 -15.20
C ARG A 155 -22.00 10.56 -14.68
N PRO A 156 -21.72 11.61 -15.48
CA PRO A 156 -21.96 12.99 -15.05
C PRO A 156 -23.43 13.25 -14.70
N ASP A 157 -23.66 14.01 -13.62
CA ASP A 157 -25.01 14.48 -13.28
C ASP A 157 -25.52 15.41 -14.40
N LYS A 158 -26.72 15.09 -14.92
CA LYS A 158 -27.39 15.79 -16.02
C LYS A 158 -28.07 17.09 -15.58
N ASP A 159 -28.25 17.29 -14.27
CA ASP A 159 -28.86 18.51 -13.75
C ASP A 159 -28.04 19.73 -14.18
N PRO A 160 -28.65 20.80 -14.70
CA PRO A 160 -27.93 22.02 -15.01
C PRO A 160 -27.34 22.63 -13.75
N ILE A 161 -26.23 23.37 -13.90
CA ILE A 161 -25.72 24.24 -12.84
C ILE A 161 -26.52 25.54 -12.91
N GLU A 162 -27.20 25.88 -11.83
CA GLU A 162 -28.03 27.08 -11.72
C GLU A 162 -27.29 28.16 -10.93
N GLU A 163 -27.47 29.41 -11.32
CA GLU A 163 -27.02 30.56 -10.53
C GLU A 163 -28.13 30.96 -9.56
N ILE A 164 -27.82 30.95 -8.27
CA ILE A 164 -28.77 31.25 -7.21
C ILE A 164 -28.56 32.69 -6.73
N ALA A 165 -29.65 33.46 -6.65
CA ALA A 165 -29.60 34.89 -6.33
C ALA A 165 -29.02 35.17 -4.93
N ASP A 166 -29.33 34.31 -3.95
CA ASP A 166 -28.73 34.37 -2.62
C ASP A 166 -27.45 33.52 -2.59
N ALA A 167 -26.31 34.19 -2.77
CA ALA A 167 -25.00 33.55 -2.86
C ALA A 167 -24.57 32.81 -1.57
N ASP A 168 -25.18 33.15 -0.43
CA ASP A 168 -24.89 32.54 0.88
C ASP A 168 -25.90 31.43 1.24
N SER A 169 -26.83 31.08 0.35
CA SER A 169 -27.78 29.99 0.55
C SER A 169 -27.14 28.60 0.36
N GLY A 170 -27.72 27.58 0.98
CA GLY A 170 -27.24 26.20 0.81
C GLY A 170 -27.28 25.71 -0.65
N ASP A 171 -28.28 26.13 -1.44
CA ASP A 171 -28.35 25.82 -2.86
C ASP A 171 -27.25 26.52 -3.68
N ALA A 172 -26.90 27.77 -3.35
CA ALA A 172 -25.77 28.46 -3.98
C ALA A 172 -24.44 27.74 -3.70
N HIS A 173 -24.22 27.32 -2.45
CA HIS A 173 -23.05 26.52 -2.08
C HIS A 173 -23.01 25.17 -2.81
N TYR A 174 -24.16 24.50 -2.96
CA TYR A 174 -24.26 23.25 -3.72
C TYR A 174 -23.87 23.43 -5.20
N PHE A 175 -24.39 24.45 -5.88
CA PHE A 175 -24.03 24.71 -7.27
C PHE A 175 -22.59 25.20 -7.44
N ARG A 176 -22.08 25.99 -6.49
CA ARG A 176 -20.66 26.35 -6.41
C ARG A 176 -19.78 25.11 -6.29
N ALA A 177 -20.14 24.15 -5.43
CA ALA A 177 -19.43 22.89 -5.28
C ALA A 177 -19.37 22.11 -6.60
N ARG A 178 -20.48 22.07 -7.36
CA ARG A 178 -20.53 21.44 -8.69
C ARG A 178 -19.67 22.14 -9.74
N THR A 179 -19.57 23.47 -9.70
CA THR A 179 -18.65 24.22 -10.56
C THR A 179 -17.19 23.88 -10.20
N LEU A 180 -16.85 23.90 -8.91
CA LEU A 180 -15.52 23.56 -8.42
C LEU A 180 -15.11 22.12 -8.78
N LEU A 181 -16.06 21.17 -8.79
CA LEU A 181 -15.83 19.81 -9.29
C LEU A 181 -15.42 19.79 -10.77
N LYS A 182 -16.08 20.57 -11.62
CA LYS A 182 -15.71 20.69 -13.04
C LYS A 182 -14.32 21.31 -13.22
N GLU A 183 -13.93 22.21 -12.33
CA GLU A 183 -12.60 22.82 -12.26
C GLU A 183 -11.54 21.88 -11.63
N ARG A 184 -11.94 20.70 -11.13
CA ARG A 184 -11.08 19.75 -10.38
C ARG A 184 -10.49 20.33 -9.09
N ARG A 185 -11.17 21.30 -8.48
CA ARG A 185 -10.83 21.91 -7.19
C ARG A 185 -11.52 21.18 -6.06
N TYR A 186 -11.01 19.99 -5.73
CA TYR A 186 -11.72 19.03 -4.88
C TYR A 186 -11.85 19.45 -3.41
N ASP A 187 -10.81 20.03 -2.81
CA ASP A 187 -10.89 20.52 -1.42
C ASP A 187 -11.94 21.63 -1.29
N ASP A 188 -11.91 22.62 -2.18
CA ASP A 188 -12.90 23.71 -2.20
C ASP A 188 -14.33 23.19 -2.47
N ALA A 189 -14.46 22.18 -3.34
CA ALA A 189 -15.76 21.57 -3.65
C ALA A 189 -16.33 20.84 -2.44
N MET A 190 -15.49 20.10 -1.71
CA MET A 190 -15.88 19.43 -0.46
C MET A 190 -16.37 20.45 0.57
N ASP A 191 -15.59 21.51 0.83
CA ASP A 191 -15.97 22.56 1.79
C ASP A 191 -17.29 23.23 1.39
N ALA A 192 -17.53 23.42 0.10
CA ALA A 192 -18.78 23.95 -0.41
C ALA A 192 -19.96 22.97 -0.23
N TYR A 193 -19.77 21.66 -0.38
CA TYR A 193 -20.81 20.67 -0.05
C TYR A 193 -21.10 20.59 1.44
N ASP A 194 -20.07 20.67 2.29
CA ASP A 194 -20.25 20.74 3.74
C ASP A 194 -21.13 21.93 4.11
N ARG A 195 -20.80 23.10 3.57
CA ARG A 195 -21.55 24.32 3.81
C ARG A 195 -22.98 24.28 3.26
N ALA A 196 -23.17 23.68 2.09
CA ALA A 196 -24.49 23.48 1.51
C ALA A 196 -25.41 22.67 2.42
N VAL A 197 -24.90 21.58 3.01
CA VAL A 197 -25.68 20.73 3.91
C VAL A 197 -25.93 21.44 5.25
N GLU A 198 -24.94 22.15 5.81
CA GLU A 198 -25.09 22.90 7.06
C GLU A 198 -26.16 23.98 7.00
N LEU A 199 -26.26 24.70 5.88
CA LEU A 199 -27.20 25.81 5.70
C LEU A 199 -28.60 25.35 5.28
N GLY A 200 -28.77 24.06 4.95
CA GLY A 200 -29.98 23.53 4.37
C GLY A 200 -30.02 23.75 2.86
N VAL A 201 -30.11 22.66 2.11
CA VAL A 201 -30.08 22.64 0.65
C VAL A 201 -31.30 21.88 0.14
N THR A 202 -31.96 22.41 -0.88
CA THR A 202 -33.18 21.82 -1.43
C THR A 202 -32.89 20.43 -2.01
N ARG A 203 -31.73 20.26 -2.64
CA ARG A 203 -31.22 18.99 -3.18
C ARG A 203 -30.49 18.16 -2.10
N THR A 204 -31.14 17.97 -0.95
CA THR A 204 -30.56 17.35 0.26
C THR A 204 -29.90 16.01 -0.02
N ALA A 205 -30.59 15.08 -0.69
CA ALA A 205 -30.04 13.75 -0.98
C ALA A 205 -28.77 13.81 -1.85
N LYS A 206 -28.75 14.65 -2.89
CA LYS A 206 -27.59 14.81 -3.77
C LYS A 206 -26.41 15.44 -3.04
N ALA A 207 -26.65 16.46 -2.23
CA ALA A 207 -25.60 17.13 -1.45
C ALA A 207 -24.99 16.18 -0.40
N LEU A 208 -25.82 15.47 0.37
CA LEU A 208 -25.37 14.47 1.33
C LEU A 208 -24.62 13.31 0.66
N ASN A 209 -25.07 12.87 -0.52
CA ASN A 209 -24.36 11.85 -1.30
C ASN A 209 -22.95 12.31 -1.70
N MET A 210 -22.79 13.57 -2.12
CA MET A 210 -21.48 14.11 -2.46
C MET A 210 -20.60 14.34 -1.23
N ARG A 211 -21.17 14.85 -0.13
CA ARG A 211 -20.44 14.97 1.15
C ARG A 211 -19.95 13.61 1.64
N GLY A 212 -20.84 12.61 1.69
CA GLY A 212 -20.48 11.24 2.06
C GLY A 212 -19.40 10.65 1.15
N THR A 213 -19.43 10.96 -0.14
CA THR A 213 -18.37 10.57 -1.09
C THR A 213 -17.01 11.15 -0.69
N PHE A 214 -16.93 12.46 -0.43
CA PHE A 214 -15.67 13.08 -0.02
C PHE A 214 -15.18 12.60 1.35
N THR A 215 -16.10 12.40 2.30
CA THR A 215 -15.81 11.84 3.62
C THR A 215 -15.24 10.42 3.51
N PHE A 216 -15.78 9.60 2.61
CA PHE A 216 -15.24 8.28 2.29
C PHE A 216 -13.83 8.38 1.68
N LEU A 217 -13.62 9.26 0.69
CA LEU A 217 -12.31 9.47 0.06
C LEU A 217 -11.23 9.96 1.04
N LYS A 218 -11.62 10.70 2.09
CA LYS A 218 -10.74 11.11 3.21
C LYS A 218 -10.38 9.96 4.15
N GLY A 219 -10.96 8.78 3.99
CA GLY A 219 -10.69 7.60 4.80
C GLY A 219 -11.61 7.44 6.01
N ASN A 220 -12.77 8.13 6.04
CA ASN A 220 -13.75 8.03 7.12
C ASN A 220 -15.03 7.30 6.66
N PRO A 221 -15.01 5.97 6.48
CA PRO A 221 -16.16 5.22 5.95
C PRO A 221 -17.37 5.25 6.88
N LYS A 222 -17.16 5.38 8.20
CA LYS A 222 -18.25 5.42 9.18
C LYS A 222 -19.13 6.66 9.00
N ASP A 223 -18.51 7.84 8.99
CA ASP A 223 -19.23 9.10 8.86
C ASP A 223 -19.87 9.22 7.46
N ALA A 224 -19.20 8.69 6.43
CA ALA A 224 -19.77 8.59 5.08
C ALA A 224 -21.05 7.74 5.03
N LEU A 225 -21.13 6.63 5.78
CA LEU A 225 -22.34 5.82 5.88
C LEU A 225 -23.50 6.58 6.53
N GLU A 226 -23.22 7.41 7.54
CA GLU A 226 -24.25 8.25 8.17
C GLU A 226 -24.84 9.24 7.17
N ASP A 227 -24.00 9.85 6.32
CA ASP A 227 -24.43 10.75 5.26
C ASP A 227 -25.27 10.03 4.20
N PHE A 228 -24.85 8.84 3.78
CA PHE A 228 -25.62 8.04 2.82
C PHE A 228 -26.96 7.59 3.39
N ASN A 229 -27.04 7.27 4.68
CA ASN A 229 -28.32 6.94 5.33
C ASN A 229 -29.26 8.15 5.33
N LYS A 230 -28.77 9.34 5.71
CA LYS A 230 -29.55 10.59 5.65
C LYS A 230 -29.95 10.96 4.22
N ALA A 231 -29.09 10.67 3.23
CA ALA A 231 -29.41 10.89 1.82
C ALA A 231 -30.56 10.00 1.35
N ILE A 232 -30.59 8.74 1.77
CA ILE A 232 -31.69 7.80 1.47
C ILE A 232 -32.98 8.21 2.19
N GLU A 233 -32.89 8.69 3.43
CA GLU A 233 -34.06 9.24 4.14
C GLU A 233 -34.65 10.45 3.41
N ALA A 234 -33.80 11.31 2.83
CA ALA A 234 -34.22 12.49 2.08
C ALA A 234 -34.82 12.14 0.71
N ASP A 235 -34.20 11.22 -0.04
CA ASP A 235 -34.73 10.68 -1.29
C ASP A 235 -34.42 9.19 -1.45
N PRO A 236 -35.37 8.30 -1.11
CA PRO A 236 -35.18 6.87 -1.25
C PRO A 236 -34.99 6.39 -2.70
N LYS A 237 -35.34 7.22 -3.70
CA LYS A 237 -35.23 6.90 -5.13
C LYS A 237 -33.92 7.39 -5.75
N TYR A 238 -33.06 8.06 -5.00
CA TYR A 238 -31.78 8.50 -5.52
C TYR A 238 -30.77 7.34 -5.57
N LEU A 239 -30.75 6.62 -6.70
CA LEU A 239 -30.00 5.37 -6.90
C LEU A 239 -28.49 5.49 -6.62
N GLN A 240 -27.90 6.66 -6.93
CA GLN A 240 -26.45 6.90 -6.81
C GLN A 240 -25.96 6.73 -5.37
N THR A 241 -26.82 6.98 -4.38
CA THR A 241 -26.48 6.75 -2.96
C THR A 241 -26.32 5.27 -2.66
N TYR A 242 -27.14 4.39 -3.22
CA TYR A 242 -27.01 2.95 -3.03
C TYR A 242 -25.72 2.43 -3.70
N ILE A 243 -25.41 2.89 -4.92
CA ILE A 243 -24.19 2.51 -5.64
C ILE A 243 -22.93 2.93 -4.84
N LYS A 244 -22.87 4.17 -4.37
CA LYS A 244 -21.72 4.67 -3.59
C LYS A 244 -21.62 4.03 -2.21
N ARG A 245 -22.75 3.75 -1.56
CA ARG A 245 -22.78 2.98 -0.31
C ARG A 245 -22.28 1.54 -0.51
N ALA A 246 -22.56 0.93 -1.68
CA ALA A 246 -22.03 -0.37 -2.06
C ALA A 246 -20.49 -0.37 -2.12
N SER A 247 -19.87 0.74 -2.55
CA SER A 247 -18.40 0.89 -2.56
C SER A 247 -17.79 0.83 -1.14
N ILE A 248 -18.50 1.34 -0.13
CA ILE A 248 -18.03 1.26 1.27
C ILE A 248 -18.09 -0.19 1.77
N TYR A 249 -19.20 -0.90 1.55
CA TYR A 249 -19.31 -2.31 1.96
C TYR A 249 -18.33 -3.21 1.18
N MET A 250 -18.03 -2.84 -0.07
CA MET A 250 -16.98 -3.47 -0.86
C MET A 250 -15.62 -3.35 -0.18
N GLU A 251 -15.27 -2.16 0.28
CA GLU A 251 -14.01 -1.89 0.98
C GLU A 251 -13.92 -2.64 2.31
N GLN A 252 -15.03 -2.73 3.04
CA GLN A 252 -15.12 -3.48 4.29
C GLN A 252 -15.06 -5.00 4.08
N GLY A 253 -15.17 -5.49 2.85
CA GLY A 253 -15.16 -6.90 2.52
C GLY A 253 -16.47 -7.62 2.84
N ASP A 254 -17.60 -6.90 2.90
CA ASP A 254 -18.93 -7.46 3.10
C ASP A 254 -19.66 -7.62 1.76
N PRO A 255 -19.58 -8.78 1.09
CA PRO A 255 -20.26 -8.99 -0.19
C PRO A 255 -21.79 -9.00 -0.04
N VAL A 256 -22.32 -9.43 1.12
CA VAL A 256 -23.77 -9.60 1.32
C VAL A 256 -24.45 -8.24 1.30
N GLU A 257 -23.97 -7.30 2.12
CA GLU A 257 -24.53 -5.95 2.13
C GLU A 257 -24.22 -5.19 0.84
N THR A 258 -23.09 -5.48 0.17
CA THR A 258 -22.76 -4.91 -1.14
C THR A 258 -23.81 -5.27 -2.21
N TYR A 259 -24.10 -6.56 -2.41
CA TYR A 259 -25.07 -6.98 -3.45
C TYR A 259 -26.49 -6.51 -3.13
N LYS A 260 -26.87 -6.50 -1.85
CA LYS A 260 -28.13 -5.92 -1.41
C LYS A 260 -28.27 -4.45 -1.82
N GLN A 261 -27.21 -3.64 -1.79
CA GLN A 261 -27.29 -2.27 -2.28
C GLN A 261 -27.57 -2.19 -3.78
N PHE A 262 -26.93 -3.05 -4.58
CA PHE A 262 -27.19 -3.12 -6.01
C PHE A 262 -28.60 -3.62 -6.31
N ASP A 263 -29.10 -4.61 -5.57
CA ASP A 263 -30.47 -5.11 -5.71
C ASP A 263 -31.50 -4.02 -5.40
N GLU A 264 -31.28 -3.21 -4.36
CA GLU A 264 -32.13 -2.04 -4.09
C GLU A 264 -32.04 -0.99 -5.21
N ALA A 265 -30.84 -0.72 -5.77
CA ALA A 265 -30.70 0.20 -6.89
C ALA A 265 -31.44 -0.30 -8.15
N ILE A 266 -31.37 -1.60 -8.45
CA ILE A 266 -32.06 -2.24 -9.59
C ILE A 266 -33.58 -2.16 -9.44
N LYS A 267 -34.11 -2.28 -8.20
CA LYS A 267 -35.55 -2.13 -7.93
C LYS A 267 -36.04 -0.71 -8.22
N ILE A 268 -35.18 0.30 -8.02
CA ILE A 268 -35.52 1.71 -8.26
C ILE A 268 -35.52 2.02 -9.75
N ASP A 269 -34.42 1.72 -10.44
CA ASP A 269 -34.30 1.90 -11.89
C ASP A 269 -33.39 0.82 -12.51
N PRO A 270 -33.95 -0.22 -13.15
CA PRO A 270 -33.15 -1.28 -13.76
C PRO A 270 -32.48 -0.86 -15.07
N THR A 271 -32.74 0.35 -15.57
CA THR A 271 -32.18 0.88 -16.82
C THR A 271 -31.01 1.83 -16.60
N ASP A 272 -30.68 2.14 -15.34
CA ASP A 272 -29.53 2.97 -15.04
C ASP A 272 -28.22 2.19 -15.28
N PRO A 273 -27.35 2.68 -16.17
CA PRO A 273 -26.14 1.95 -16.57
C PRO A 273 -25.01 2.00 -15.54
N ASP A 274 -25.03 2.92 -14.56
CA ASP A 274 -24.00 2.96 -13.50
C ASP A 274 -24.12 1.75 -12.59
N ILE A 275 -25.33 1.24 -12.37
CA ILE A 275 -25.58 0.03 -11.58
C ILE A 275 -24.75 -1.13 -12.12
N TYR A 276 -24.88 -1.44 -13.40
CA TYR A 276 -24.18 -2.56 -14.04
C TYR A 276 -22.67 -2.31 -14.11
N TYR A 277 -22.24 -1.07 -14.37
CA TYR A 277 -20.82 -0.72 -14.39
C TYR A 277 -20.16 -0.95 -13.01
N HIS A 278 -20.75 -0.46 -11.92
CA HIS A 278 -20.17 -0.58 -10.59
C HIS A 278 -20.40 -1.95 -9.94
N ARG A 279 -21.52 -2.63 -10.23
CA ARG A 279 -21.72 -4.04 -9.83
C ARG A 279 -20.67 -4.93 -10.47
N CYS A 280 -20.40 -4.70 -11.75
CA CYS A 280 -19.33 -5.37 -12.46
C CYS A 280 -17.94 -5.03 -11.90
N ALA A 281 -17.66 -3.76 -11.62
CA ALA A 281 -16.39 -3.36 -11.01
C ALA A 281 -16.16 -4.11 -9.68
N ARG A 282 -17.23 -4.32 -8.89
CA ARG A 282 -17.20 -5.19 -7.70
C ARG A 282 -16.95 -6.64 -8.07
N GLU A 283 -17.65 -7.20 -9.05
CA GLU A 283 -17.45 -8.58 -9.49
C GLU A 283 -16.00 -8.80 -9.92
N CYS A 284 -15.46 -7.97 -10.81
CA CYS A 284 -14.05 -8.00 -11.23
C CYS A 284 -13.08 -7.89 -10.04
N PHE A 285 -13.38 -7.03 -9.06
CA PHE A 285 -12.59 -6.87 -7.84
C PHE A 285 -12.68 -8.09 -6.89
N CYS A 286 -13.88 -8.63 -6.64
CA CYS A 286 -14.12 -9.87 -5.89
C CYS A 286 -13.44 -11.06 -6.57
N VAL A 287 -13.54 -11.14 -7.89
CA VAL A 287 -13.06 -12.22 -8.75
C VAL A 287 -11.53 -12.31 -8.72
N ASN A 288 -10.84 -11.17 -8.64
CA ASN A 288 -9.38 -11.12 -8.52
C ASN A 288 -8.88 -11.72 -7.18
N PHE A 289 -9.73 -11.80 -6.15
CA PHE A 289 -9.37 -12.26 -4.81
C PHE A 289 -10.06 -13.57 -4.37
N ILE A 290 -11.22 -13.95 -4.93
CA ILE A 290 -12.08 -14.98 -4.34
C ILE A 290 -12.63 -16.02 -5.34
N THR A 291 -13.10 -15.64 -6.54
CA THR A 291 -14.02 -16.54 -7.31
C THR A 291 -13.75 -16.79 -8.80
N GLY A 292 -12.90 -16.02 -9.50
CA GLY A 292 -12.56 -16.33 -10.91
C GLY A 292 -13.63 -16.08 -11.99
N ASP A 293 -14.80 -15.52 -11.64
CA ASP A 293 -15.95 -15.32 -12.55
C ASP A 293 -15.91 -13.98 -13.32
N PHE A 294 -14.93 -13.83 -14.21
CA PHE A 294 -14.84 -12.67 -15.11
C PHE A 294 -15.93 -12.66 -16.21
N ASP A 295 -16.63 -13.78 -16.40
CA ASP A 295 -17.69 -13.93 -17.40
C ASP A 295 -18.92 -13.09 -17.05
N ASN A 296 -19.35 -13.08 -15.78
CA ASN A 296 -20.47 -12.24 -15.34
C ASN A 296 -20.11 -10.75 -15.39
N ALA A 297 -18.88 -10.42 -15.02
CA ALA A 297 -18.36 -9.06 -15.17
C ALA A 297 -18.42 -8.58 -16.64
N ALA A 298 -17.95 -9.39 -17.59
CA ALA A 298 -18.02 -9.02 -19.00
C ALA A 298 -19.46 -8.80 -19.51
N LYS A 299 -20.43 -9.58 -19.01
CA LYS A 299 -21.86 -9.40 -19.35
C LYS A 299 -22.41 -8.08 -18.81
N ASP A 300 -22.10 -7.74 -17.57
CA ASP A 300 -22.58 -6.50 -16.96
C ASP A 300 -21.95 -5.26 -17.61
N TYR A 301 -20.65 -5.30 -17.98
CA TYR A 301 -20.07 -4.23 -18.78
C TYR A 301 -20.72 -4.12 -20.15
N ALA A 302 -21.03 -5.24 -20.81
CA ALA A 302 -21.74 -5.23 -22.09
C ALA A 302 -23.15 -4.64 -21.95
N GLU A 303 -23.89 -4.93 -20.86
CA GLU A 303 -25.21 -4.34 -20.62
C GLU A 303 -25.10 -2.83 -20.31
N SER A 304 -24.11 -2.40 -19.51
CA SER A 304 -23.82 -0.97 -19.30
C SER A 304 -23.52 -0.24 -20.62
N ILE A 305 -22.73 -0.85 -21.52
CA ILE A 305 -22.41 -0.28 -22.84
C ILE A 305 -23.67 -0.21 -23.72
N LYS A 306 -24.54 -1.21 -23.65
CA LYS A 306 -25.79 -1.25 -24.43
C LYS A 306 -26.76 -0.15 -23.96
N LEU A 307 -26.84 0.10 -22.66
CA LEU A 307 -27.68 1.15 -22.07
C LEU A 307 -27.11 2.55 -22.34
N ASP A 308 -25.79 2.72 -22.25
CA ASP A 308 -25.10 3.96 -22.62
C ASP A 308 -23.77 3.68 -23.34
N PRO A 309 -23.77 3.72 -24.69
CA PRO A 309 -22.58 3.49 -25.48
C PRO A 309 -21.53 4.59 -25.39
N SER A 310 -21.89 5.78 -24.88
CA SER A 310 -21.00 6.97 -24.86
C SER A 310 -20.03 6.97 -23.68
N PHE A 311 -20.25 6.10 -22.69
CA PHE A 311 -19.42 6.03 -21.49
C PHE A 311 -18.13 5.24 -21.73
N VAL A 312 -17.02 5.96 -21.89
CA VAL A 312 -15.71 5.40 -22.27
C VAL A 312 -15.20 4.32 -21.31
N TYR A 313 -15.39 4.50 -20.00
CA TYR A 313 -14.84 3.57 -19.00
C TYR A 313 -15.47 2.18 -19.07
N ALA A 314 -16.74 2.05 -19.46
CA ALA A 314 -17.34 0.72 -19.62
C ALA A 314 -16.67 -0.09 -20.75
N HIS A 315 -16.27 0.56 -21.85
CA HIS A 315 -15.52 -0.09 -22.93
C HIS A 315 -14.10 -0.48 -22.51
N ILE A 316 -13.40 0.42 -21.80
CA ILE A 316 -12.07 0.13 -21.25
C ILE A 316 -12.13 -1.07 -20.31
N GLN A 317 -13.07 -1.06 -19.37
CA GLN A 317 -13.17 -2.12 -18.37
C GLN A 317 -13.63 -3.46 -18.97
N LEU A 318 -14.47 -3.45 -20.01
CA LEU A 318 -14.78 -4.66 -20.78
C LEU A 318 -13.52 -5.26 -21.42
N GLY A 319 -12.69 -4.43 -22.08
CA GLY A 319 -11.43 -4.88 -22.67
C GLY A 319 -10.47 -5.44 -21.63
N VAL A 320 -10.37 -4.79 -20.47
CA VAL A 320 -9.60 -5.26 -19.32
C VAL A 320 -10.12 -6.60 -18.80
N ALA A 321 -11.43 -6.75 -18.59
CA ALA A 321 -12.02 -7.99 -18.11
C ALA A 321 -11.76 -9.16 -19.08
N GLN A 322 -11.98 -8.94 -20.38
CA GLN A 322 -11.69 -9.92 -21.43
C GLN A 322 -10.20 -10.33 -21.46
N TYR A 323 -9.30 -9.37 -21.21
CA TYR A 323 -7.88 -9.68 -21.13
C TYR A 323 -7.55 -10.55 -19.92
N LYS A 324 -8.15 -10.26 -18.76
CA LYS A 324 -7.98 -11.07 -17.54
C LYS A 324 -8.52 -12.49 -17.69
N MET A 325 -9.55 -12.68 -18.50
CA MET A 325 -10.06 -13.99 -18.92
C MET A 325 -9.10 -14.78 -19.82
N GLY A 326 -8.03 -14.15 -20.32
CA GLY A 326 -7.13 -14.73 -21.31
C GLY A 326 -7.63 -14.60 -22.74
N SER A 327 -8.77 -13.93 -22.97
CA SER A 327 -9.33 -13.66 -24.31
C SER A 327 -8.65 -12.45 -24.96
N ILE A 328 -7.34 -12.59 -25.24
CA ILE A 328 -6.49 -11.49 -25.74
C ILE A 328 -7.04 -10.90 -27.05
N THR A 329 -7.46 -11.74 -28.00
CA THR A 329 -7.97 -11.28 -29.29
C THR A 329 -9.23 -10.42 -29.13
N SER A 330 -10.16 -10.83 -28.26
CA SER A 330 -11.37 -10.07 -27.97
C SER A 330 -11.03 -8.73 -27.31
N ALA A 331 -10.15 -8.74 -26.31
CA ALA A 331 -9.69 -7.52 -25.64
C ALA A 331 -9.08 -6.52 -26.63
N MET A 332 -8.20 -6.99 -27.52
CA MET A 332 -7.58 -6.16 -28.56
C MET A 332 -8.61 -5.57 -29.54
N SER A 333 -9.63 -6.34 -29.91
CA SER A 333 -10.72 -5.85 -30.75
C SER A 333 -11.54 -4.78 -30.02
N THR A 334 -11.85 -4.99 -28.75
CA THR A 334 -12.60 -4.04 -27.91
C THR A 334 -11.84 -2.72 -27.77
N PHE A 335 -10.55 -2.75 -27.47
CA PHE A 335 -9.73 -1.53 -27.40
C PHE A 335 -9.59 -0.81 -28.75
N LYS A 336 -9.44 -1.54 -29.87
CA LYS A 336 -9.43 -0.93 -31.21
C LYS A 336 -10.77 -0.26 -31.54
N GLY A 337 -11.89 -0.89 -31.15
CA GLY A 337 -13.21 -0.29 -31.25
C GLY A 337 -13.34 0.97 -30.41
N ALA A 338 -12.89 0.92 -29.16
CA ALA A 338 -12.89 2.06 -28.25
C ALA A 338 -12.04 3.22 -28.77
N LEU A 339 -10.85 2.98 -29.32
CA LEU A 339 -10.02 4.02 -29.95
C LEU A 339 -10.70 4.68 -31.15
N LYS A 340 -11.52 3.92 -31.89
CA LYS A 340 -12.26 4.46 -33.04
C LYS A 340 -13.45 5.30 -32.61
N GLN A 341 -14.10 4.93 -31.50
CA GLN A 341 -15.26 5.63 -30.96
C GLN A 341 -14.85 6.86 -30.12
N PHE A 342 -13.71 6.78 -29.43
CA PHE A 342 -13.19 7.79 -28.50
C PHE A 342 -11.76 8.19 -28.87
N PRO A 343 -11.52 8.79 -30.06
CA PRO A 343 -10.18 9.10 -30.54
C PRO A 343 -9.41 10.08 -29.64
N GLU A 344 -10.14 10.98 -28.97
CA GLU A 344 -9.59 12.02 -28.09
C GLU A 344 -9.46 11.54 -26.62
N SER A 345 -9.72 10.27 -26.32
CA SER A 345 -9.59 9.78 -24.94
C SER A 345 -8.14 9.41 -24.62
N ALA A 346 -7.53 10.17 -23.70
CA ALA A 346 -6.22 9.85 -23.13
C ALA A 346 -6.24 8.49 -22.40
N ASP A 347 -7.32 8.19 -21.67
CA ASP A 347 -7.46 6.94 -20.91
C ASP A 347 -7.43 5.72 -21.84
N VAL A 348 -8.21 5.70 -22.93
CA VAL A 348 -8.22 4.56 -23.86
C VAL A 348 -6.83 4.29 -24.41
N ASN A 349 -6.08 5.35 -24.77
CA ASN A 349 -4.69 5.22 -25.24
C ASN A 349 -3.77 4.67 -24.14
N ASN A 350 -3.87 5.18 -22.90
CA ASN A 350 -3.07 4.71 -21.79
C ASN A 350 -3.31 3.22 -21.47
N TYR A 351 -4.58 2.81 -21.30
CA TYR A 351 -4.92 1.42 -21.00
C TYR A 351 -4.57 0.46 -22.16
N TYR A 352 -4.71 0.91 -23.41
CA TYR A 352 -4.29 0.11 -24.55
C TYR A 352 -2.76 -0.01 -24.62
N GLY A 353 -2.01 1.04 -24.28
CA GLY A 353 -0.55 1.01 -24.12
C GLY A 353 -0.11 0.01 -23.07
N GLU A 354 -0.78 -0.04 -21.92
CA GLU A 354 -0.52 -1.05 -20.87
C GLU A 354 -0.75 -2.49 -21.36
N LEU A 355 -1.82 -2.70 -22.13
CA LEU A 355 -2.13 -4.00 -22.73
C LEU A 355 -1.06 -4.45 -23.73
N LEU A 356 -0.57 -3.51 -24.55
CA LEU A 356 0.51 -3.74 -25.52
C LEU A 356 1.83 -4.03 -24.82
N LEU A 357 2.12 -3.35 -23.72
CA LEU A 357 3.30 -3.58 -22.89
C LEU A 357 3.32 -5.01 -22.33
N ASP A 358 2.19 -5.51 -21.83
CA ASP A 358 2.09 -6.90 -21.33
C ASP A 358 2.23 -7.95 -22.45
N GLN A 359 1.94 -7.55 -23.70
CA GLN A 359 2.22 -8.35 -24.91
C GLN A 359 3.64 -8.18 -25.45
N GLN A 360 4.52 -7.44 -24.76
CA GLN A 360 5.89 -7.12 -25.18
C GLN A 360 5.98 -6.33 -26.51
N ARG A 361 4.90 -5.62 -26.89
CA ARG A 361 4.88 -4.72 -28.06
C ARG A 361 5.28 -3.32 -27.63
N LEU A 362 6.59 -3.14 -27.41
CA LEU A 362 7.15 -1.99 -26.71
C LEU A 362 7.00 -0.68 -27.49
N GLU A 363 7.29 -0.70 -28.79
CA GLU A 363 7.21 0.47 -29.66
C GLU A 363 5.77 0.97 -29.79
N ASP A 364 4.83 0.03 -29.97
CA ASP A 364 3.40 0.37 -30.04
C ASP A 364 2.91 0.93 -28.70
N ALA A 365 3.34 0.35 -27.57
CA ALA A 365 2.98 0.85 -26.24
C ALA A 365 3.52 2.27 -26.01
N MET A 366 4.75 2.54 -26.45
CA MET A 366 5.37 3.87 -26.37
C MET A 366 4.55 4.93 -27.10
N GLU A 367 4.15 4.65 -28.35
CA GLU A 367 3.33 5.56 -29.16
C GLU A 367 2.00 5.87 -28.46
N LYS A 368 1.38 4.87 -27.83
CA LYS A 368 0.11 5.07 -27.11
C LYS A 368 0.26 5.87 -25.83
N PHE A 369 1.34 5.68 -25.07
CA PHE A 369 1.61 6.53 -23.91
C PHE A 369 1.90 7.98 -24.33
N GLU A 370 2.68 8.19 -25.39
CA GLU A 370 2.93 9.52 -25.95
C GLU A 370 1.64 10.20 -26.39
N LYS A 371 0.76 9.46 -27.09
CA LYS A 371 -0.53 10.01 -27.49
C LYS A 371 -1.42 10.37 -26.30
N ALA A 372 -1.42 9.55 -25.24
CA ALA A 372 -2.15 9.85 -24.01
C ALA A 372 -1.61 11.11 -23.32
N MET A 373 -0.29 11.31 -23.30
CA MET A 373 0.36 12.51 -22.76
C MET A 373 0.00 13.78 -23.55
N GLU A 374 -0.13 13.68 -24.88
CA GLU A 374 -0.58 14.80 -25.72
C GLU A 374 -2.04 15.19 -25.44
N LEU A 375 -2.91 14.19 -25.26
CA LEU A 375 -4.35 14.38 -25.09
C LEU A 375 -4.72 14.94 -23.70
N ASP A 376 -4.05 14.47 -22.63
CA ASP A 376 -4.21 15.02 -21.28
C ASP A 376 -2.87 15.16 -20.55
N PRO A 377 -2.18 16.30 -20.72
CA PRO A 377 -0.91 16.57 -20.02
C PRO A 377 -1.03 16.65 -18.49
N ARG A 378 -2.25 16.75 -17.95
CA ARG A 378 -2.49 16.81 -16.49
C ARG A 378 -2.63 15.43 -15.87
N ASN A 379 -2.72 14.37 -16.67
CA ASN A 379 -2.78 13.01 -16.16
C ASN A 379 -1.34 12.50 -15.93
N PRO A 380 -0.94 12.17 -14.69
CA PRO A 380 0.40 11.67 -14.41
C PRO A 380 0.61 10.21 -14.86
N LEU A 381 -0.46 9.42 -15.08
CA LEU A 381 -0.36 7.98 -15.34
C LEU A 381 0.40 7.63 -16.63
N PRO A 382 0.16 8.28 -17.79
CA PRO A 382 0.92 8.02 -19.01
C PRO A 382 2.42 8.26 -18.85
N TYR A 383 2.82 9.31 -18.13
CA TYR A 383 4.23 9.61 -17.83
C TYR A 383 4.88 8.49 -17.01
N ILE A 384 4.19 8.01 -15.96
CA ILE A 384 4.67 6.93 -15.10
C ILE A 384 4.78 5.63 -15.89
N ASN A 385 3.75 5.28 -16.68
CA ASN A 385 3.75 4.07 -17.48
C ASN A 385 4.88 4.07 -18.53
N LYS A 386 5.11 5.22 -19.17
CA LYS A 386 6.26 5.42 -20.05
C LYS A 386 7.59 5.32 -19.29
N ALA A 387 7.70 5.92 -18.11
CA ALA A 387 8.90 5.83 -17.28
C ALA A 387 9.25 4.38 -16.91
N LEU A 388 8.26 3.58 -16.55
CA LEU A 388 8.42 2.16 -16.25
C LEU A 388 8.87 1.36 -17.49
N LEU A 389 8.30 1.65 -18.66
CA LEU A 389 8.71 1.01 -19.92
C LEU A 389 10.17 1.35 -20.25
N VAL A 390 10.53 2.63 -20.25
CA VAL A 390 11.90 3.11 -20.53
C VAL A 390 12.90 2.51 -19.55
N PHE A 391 12.54 2.46 -18.27
CA PHE A 391 13.36 1.87 -17.22
C PHE A 391 13.58 0.36 -17.46
N GLN A 392 12.51 -0.41 -17.68
CA GLN A 392 12.59 -1.87 -17.78
C GLN A 392 13.27 -2.36 -19.06
N PHE A 393 13.00 -1.71 -20.19
CA PHE A 393 13.39 -2.23 -21.50
C PHE A 393 14.53 -1.46 -22.16
N GLN A 394 14.64 -0.15 -21.93
CA GLN A 394 15.73 0.66 -22.48
C GLN A 394 16.87 0.85 -21.47
N GLN A 395 16.67 0.47 -20.20
CA GLN A 395 17.61 0.70 -19.10
C GLN A 395 18.04 2.18 -18.96
N ASN A 396 17.25 3.10 -19.51
CA ASN A 396 17.54 4.54 -19.47
C ASN A 396 16.93 5.14 -18.19
N MET A 397 17.69 5.05 -17.11
CA MET A 397 17.23 5.51 -15.79
C MET A 397 17.08 7.03 -15.70
N VAL A 398 17.85 7.80 -16.48
CA VAL A 398 17.79 9.27 -16.49
C VAL A 398 16.46 9.73 -17.06
N LEU A 399 16.08 9.21 -18.24
CA LEU A 399 14.81 9.55 -18.86
C LEU A 399 13.61 9.07 -18.02
N ALA A 400 13.72 7.91 -17.37
CA ALA A 400 12.67 7.42 -16.47
C ALA A 400 12.47 8.34 -15.25
N GLU A 401 13.55 8.87 -14.68
CA GLU A 401 13.47 9.86 -13.60
C GLU A 401 12.83 11.17 -14.08
N GLU A 402 13.26 11.70 -15.24
CA GLU A 402 12.69 12.92 -15.83
C GLU A 402 11.17 12.79 -16.04
N LEU A 403 10.72 11.68 -16.63
CA LEU A 403 9.30 11.41 -16.85
C LEU A 403 8.50 11.36 -15.54
N CYS A 404 9.04 10.74 -14.49
CA CYS A 404 8.36 10.73 -13.19
C CYS A 404 8.33 12.13 -12.55
N ARG A 405 9.36 12.96 -12.75
CA ARG A 405 9.35 14.36 -12.30
C ARG A 405 8.33 15.21 -13.06
N GLU A 406 8.15 14.98 -14.36
CA GLU A 406 7.06 15.60 -15.13
C GLU A 406 5.69 15.16 -14.60
N ALA A 407 5.52 13.87 -14.26
CA ALA A 407 4.29 13.37 -13.64
C ALA A 407 3.98 14.12 -12.33
N LEU A 408 5.00 14.45 -11.53
CA LEU A 408 4.83 15.24 -10.31
C LEU A 408 4.56 16.73 -10.53
N LYS A 409 4.85 17.28 -11.72
CA LYS A 409 4.40 18.63 -12.07
C LYS A 409 2.91 18.66 -12.37
N ALA A 410 2.39 17.58 -12.97
CA ALA A 410 0.96 17.40 -13.21
C ALA A 410 0.18 17.15 -11.91
N ASP A 411 0.70 16.27 -11.05
CA ASP A 411 0.15 16.01 -9.72
C ASP A 411 1.27 15.78 -8.69
N ALA A 412 1.54 16.83 -7.90
CA ALA A 412 2.60 16.83 -6.90
C ALA A 412 2.42 15.77 -5.80
N ASN A 413 1.21 15.26 -5.62
CA ASN A 413 0.81 14.32 -4.59
C ASN A 413 0.51 12.93 -5.17
N CYS A 414 0.87 12.65 -6.42
CA CYS A 414 0.70 11.35 -7.03
C CYS A 414 1.57 10.30 -6.32
N ASP A 415 0.90 9.43 -5.55
CA ASP A 415 1.48 8.32 -4.79
C ASP A 415 2.26 7.36 -5.69
N VAL A 416 1.71 7.04 -6.86
CA VAL A 416 2.34 6.13 -7.82
C VAL A 416 3.64 6.72 -8.38
N ALA A 417 3.67 8.03 -8.69
CA ALA A 417 4.88 8.70 -9.18
C ALA A 417 5.97 8.74 -8.11
N ILE A 418 5.60 9.07 -6.87
CA ILE A 418 6.54 9.14 -5.73
C ILE A 418 7.13 7.76 -5.43
N ALA A 419 6.29 6.72 -5.36
CA ALA A 419 6.76 5.36 -5.15
C ALA A 419 7.68 4.87 -6.28
N THR A 420 7.37 5.24 -7.53
CA THR A 420 8.19 4.88 -8.69
C THR A 420 9.54 5.61 -8.65
N LEU A 421 9.57 6.91 -8.31
CA LEU A 421 10.82 7.66 -8.11
C LEU A 421 11.66 7.07 -6.99
N ALA A 422 11.06 6.80 -5.83
CA ALA A 422 11.76 6.20 -4.70
C ALA A 422 12.45 4.88 -5.11
N GLN A 423 11.73 4.04 -5.85
CA GLN A 423 12.28 2.78 -6.37
C GLN A 423 13.41 3.00 -7.38
N LEU A 424 13.27 3.96 -8.30
CA LEU A 424 14.32 4.31 -9.27
C LEU A 424 15.58 4.81 -8.58
N MET A 425 15.46 5.66 -7.55
CA MET A 425 16.61 6.15 -6.77
C MET A 425 17.36 5.01 -6.06
N LEU A 426 16.62 4.06 -5.47
CA LEU A 426 17.23 2.89 -4.84
C LEU A 426 18.03 2.04 -5.84
N GLN A 427 17.51 1.84 -7.05
CA GLN A 427 18.21 1.06 -8.08
C GLN A 427 19.44 1.78 -8.62
N GLN A 428 19.48 3.11 -8.53
CA GLN A 428 20.66 3.92 -8.84
C GLN A 428 21.68 3.96 -7.68
N GLY A 429 21.38 3.35 -6.52
CA GLY A 429 22.21 3.44 -5.31
C GLY A 429 22.14 4.81 -4.61
N ARG A 430 21.21 5.68 -5.01
CA ARG A 430 20.96 7.00 -4.42
C ARG A 430 20.01 6.87 -3.24
N THR A 431 20.47 6.19 -2.19
CA THR A 431 19.62 5.85 -1.03
C THR A 431 19.14 7.08 -0.27
N ALA A 432 19.98 8.12 -0.13
CA ALA A 432 19.59 9.39 0.51
C ALA A 432 18.40 10.05 -0.22
N ASP A 433 18.46 10.14 -1.55
CA ASP A 433 17.38 10.69 -2.36
C ASP A 433 16.11 9.81 -2.26
N ALA A 434 16.27 8.48 -2.18
CA ALA A 434 15.15 7.58 -1.98
C ALA A 434 14.46 7.81 -0.63
N ILE A 435 15.23 8.05 0.44
CA ILE A 435 14.72 8.37 1.78
C ILE A 435 13.80 9.60 1.72
N GLU A 436 14.20 10.68 1.04
CA GLU A 436 13.37 11.88 0.86
C GLU A 436 12.00 11.56 0.22
N TRP A 437 11.98 10.70 -0.80
CA TRP A 437 10.73 10.28 -1.46
C TRP A 437 9.88 9.34 -0.58
N TYR A 438 10.49 8.49 0.23
CA TYR A 438 9.77 7.67 1.21
C TYR A 438 9.22 8.50 2.37
N GLU A 439 9.93 9.53 2.83
CA GLU A 439 9.41 10.51 3.78
C GLU A 439 8.19 11.23 3.20
N LYS A 440 8.24 11.64 1.92
CA LYS A 440 7.07 12.17 1.24
C LYS A 440 5.92 11.15 1.18
N THR A 441 6.20 9.86 1.00
CA THR A 441 5.17 8.80 1.06
C THR A 441 4.52 8.72 2.45
N VAL A 442 5.32 8.83 3.52
CA VAL A 442 4.85 8.90 4.92
C VAL A 442 3.96 10.13 5.15
N GLU A 443 4.34 11.29 4.60
CA GLU A 443 3.54 12.52 4.63
C GLU A 443 2.20 12.34 3.90
N LEU A 444 2.18 11.60 2.79
CA LEU A 444 0.98 11.45 1.96
C LEU A 444 0.02 10.33 2.42
N ALA A 445 0.48 9.36 3.22
CA ALA A 445 -0.35 8.22 3.66
C ALA A 445 -1.67 8.63 4.34
N ARG A 446 -2.80 8.03 3.98
CA ARG A 446 -4.12 8.41 4.52
C ARG A 446 -4.62 7.47 5.61
N THR A 447 -4.17 6.22 5.60
CA THR A 447 -4.57 5.21 6.59
C THR A 447 -3.40 4.76 7.45
N GLU A 448 -3.68 4.28 8.67
CA GLU A 448 -2.67 3.71 9.56
C GLU A 448 -1.90 2.57 8.87
N ALA A 449 -2.57 1.79 8.00
CA ALA A 449 -1.95 0.69 7.26
C ALA A 449 -1.00 1.17 6.15
N GLU A 450 -1.41 2.16 5.34
CA GLU A 450 -0.53 2.81 4.36
C GLU A 450 0.69 3.41 5.05
N LEU A 451 0.46 4.09 6.17
CA LEU A 451 1.51 4.72 6.96
C LEU A 451 2.47 3.69 7.56
N SER A 452 1.94 2.59 8.10
CA SER A 452 2.77 1.49 8.62
C SER A 452 3.65 0.88 7.54
N ASN A 453 3.14 0.72 6.31
CA ASN A 453 3.94 0.21 5.21
C ASN A 453 5.02 1.22 4.79
N ALA A 454 4.66 2.50 4.64
CA ALA A 454 5.61 3.57 4.27
C ALA A 454 6.72 3.73 5.31
N VAL A 455 6.37 3.74 6.60
CA VAL A 455 7.32 3.76 7.71
C VAL A 455 8.21 2.52 7.65
N SER A 456 7.67 1.33 7.39
CA SER A 456 8.48 0.12 7.29
C SER A 456 9.55 0.18 6.20
N TYR A 457 9.24 0.79 5.05
CA TYR A 457 10.24 0.99 3.99
C TYR A 457 11.31 2.00 4.41
N LEU A 458 10.89 3.15 4.96
CA LEU A 458 11.79 4.19 5.45
C LEU A 458 12.74 3.65 6.54
N GLU A 459 12.19 2.90 7.49
CA GLU A 459 12.90 2.26 8.60
C GLU A 459 13.89 1.19 8.14
N ALA A 460 13.63 0.54 7.01
CA ALA A 460 14.58 -0.39 6.40
C ALA A 460 15.73 0.34 5.69
N LEU A 461 15.44 1.46 5.02
CA LEU A 461 16.43 2.25 4.27
C LEU A 461 17.40 3.01 5.16
N ILE A 462 16.89 3.77 6.14
CA ILE A 462 17.72 4.53 7.09
C ILE A 462 18.71 3.60 7.81
N ARG A 463 18.31 2.34 8.06
CA ARG A 463 19.15 1.35 8.73
C ARG A 463 20.17 0.68 7.80
N GLY A 464 19.92 0.66 6.49
CA GLY A 464 20.86 0.14 5.49
C GLY A 464 22.02 1.09 5.15
N GLU A 465 21.85 2.39 5.43
CA GLU A 465 22.89 3.41 5.21
C GLU A 465 23.98 3.46 6.28
N GLY A 466 23.74 2.88 7.47
CA GLY A 466 24.76 2.77 8.52
C GLY A 466 25.82 1.73 8.18
N ASP A 467 26.89 2.16 7.51
CA ASP A 467 28.11 1.42 7.16
C ASP A 467 27.90 -0.01 6.62
N ASN A 468 27.81 -0.10 5.28
CA ASN A 468 27.85 -1.31 4.43
C ASN A 468 26.63 -2.25 4.42
N ALA A 469 25.45 -1.78 4.00
CA ALA A 469 24.34 -2.69 3.66
C ALA A 469 23.35 -2.19 2.60
N VAL A 470 23.84 -1.76 1.43
CA VAL A 470 23.05 -1.89 0.20
C VAL A 470 23.12 -3.36 -0.21
N LEU A 471 22.09 -4.17 0.07
CA LEU A 471 21.78 -5.40 -0.72
C LEU A 471 20.54 -6.23 -0.33
N ALA A 472 19.70 -5.84 0.64
CA ALA A 472 18.59 -6.72 1.08
C ALA A 472 17.15 -6.24 0.81
N LEU A 473 16.97 -5.18 0.02
CA LEU A 473 15.67 -4.88 -0.62
C LEU A 473 15.68 -5.13 -2.14
N ALA A 474 16.84 -5.53 -2.69
CA ALA A 474 17.02 -5.81 -4.11
C ALA A 474 17.06 -7.31 -4.47
N ALA A 475 17.08 -8.23 -3.48
CA ALA A 475 17.19 -9.67 -3.76
C ALA A 475 16.43 -10.55 -2.77
N GLY A 476 15.15 -10.79 -3.07
CA GLY A 476 14.45 -12.04 -2.69
C GLY A 476 13.08 -11.87 -2.05
N PRO A 477 12.13 -12.75 -2.40
CA PRO A 477 11.49 -12.88 -3.68
C PRO A 477 10.15 -12.12 -3.69
N LEU A 478 9.97 -11.34 -4.75
CA LEU A 478 8.75 -11.43 -5.55
C LEU A 478 8.46 -12.91 -5.86
N SER A 479 7.91 -13.65 -4.88
CA SER A 479 7.09 -14.83 -5.14
C SER A 479 5.71 -14.40 -5.65
N VAL A 480 5.49 -13.09 -5.78
CA VAL A 480 4.72 -12.52 -6.89
C VAL A 480 5.64 -12.39 -8.11
N ARG A 481 6.17 -13.53 -8.56
CA ARG A 481 6.34 -13.86 -9.99
C ARG A 481 4.96 -14.08 -10.64
N ARG A 482 3.88 -13.53 -10.06
CA ARG A 482 2.70 -13.21 -10.85
C ARG A 482 3.13 -11.99 -11.64
N LYS A 483 3.28 -12.17 -12.94
CA LYS A 483 3.02 -11.18 -13.99
C LYS A 483 2.60 -9.86 -13.35
N LEU A 484 3.42 -8.82 -13.36
CA LEU A 484 2.96 -7.46 -13.11
C LEU A 484 1.98 -7.15 -14.24
N PRO A 485 0.65 -7.28 -14.09
CA PRO A 485 -0.22 -6.88 -15.15
C PRO A 485 -0.45 -5.39 -14.88
N ALA A 486 0.17 -4.50 -15.65
CA ALA A 486 0.07 -3.04 -15.49
C ALA A 486 -1.37 -2.54 -15.21
N ILE A 487 -2.37 -3.29 -15.71
CA ILE A 487 -3.81 -3.23 -15.41
C ILE A 487 -4.18 -3.19 -13.90
N GLN A 488 -3.29 -3.60 -13.00
CA GLN A 488 -3.59 -3.70 -11.57
C GLN A 488 -3.61 -2.35 -10.85
N ARG A 489 -2.89 -1.30 -11.26
CA ARG A 489 -2.78 -0.10 -10.40
C ARG A 489 -4.02 0.79 -10.40
N THR A 490 -4.75 0.88 -11.50
CA THR A 490 -6.00 1.67 -11.58
C THR A 490 -7.22 0.96 -11.01
N THR A 491 -7.23 -0.39 -10.98
CA THR A 491 -8.26 -1.17 -10.25
C THR A 491 -7.87 -1.46 -8.79
N GLN A 492 -6.59 -1.31 -8.41
CA GLN A 492 -6.11 -1.39 -7.01
C GLN A 492 -6.37 -0.12 -6.19
N GLN A 493 -6.88 0.96 -6.80
CA GLN A 493 -7.16 2.22 -6.12
C GLN A 493 -8.22 2.09 -5.00
N PHE A 494 -8.95 0.97 -4.92
CA PHE A 494 -9.82 0.65 -3.79
C PHE A 494 -9.15 -0.33 -2.81
N ARG A 495 -8.25 0.17 -1.95
CA ARG A 495 -7.88 -0.52 -0.71
C ARG A 495 -7.52 0.45 0.41
N PRO A 496 -8.01 0.15 1.62
CA PRO A 496 -7.18 -0.02 2.79
C PRO A 496 -7.22 -1.48 3.29
N SER A 497 -6.16 -1.84 4.00
CA SER A 497 -5.92 -3.06 4.76
C SER A 497 -7.03 -4.12 4.91
N LEU A 498 -6.89 -5.24 4.20
CA LEU A 498 -7.41 -6.52 4.68
C LEU A 498 -6.35 -7.22 5.53
N ARG A 499 -6.59 -7.25 6.85
CA ARG A 499 -5.92 -8.14 7.80
C ARG A 499 -6.15 -9.59 7.36
N ARG A 500 -5.10 -10.41 7.41
CA ARG A 500 -5.24 -11.88 7.43
C ARG A 500 -6.03 -12.25 8.69
N ALA A 501 -7.31 -12.57 8.54
CA ALA A 501 -8.03 -13.35 9.52
C ALA A 501 -7.87 -14.83 9.16
N ASN A 502 -7.43 -15.58 10.16
CA ASN A 502 -7.17 -17.01 10.22
C ASN A 502 -7.98 -17.90 9.28
N THR A 503 -7.25 -18.79 8.63
CA THR A 503 -7.73 -20.10 8.17
C THR A 503 -8.39 -20.84 9.33
N HIS A 504 -9.70 -21.02 9.32
CA HIS A 504 -10.35 -22.21 9.87
C HIS A 504 -11.67 -22.50 9.13
N THR A 505 -11.67 -23.65 8.44
CA THR A 505 -12.79 -24.58 8.20
C THR A 505 -14.09 -24.01 7.64
N CYS A 506 -14.27 -24.14 6.32
CA CYS A 506 -15.59 -24.45 5.75
C CYS A 506 -15.46 -25.68 4.85
N GLY A 507 -16.25 -26.71 5.20
CA GLY A 507 -16.20 -28.05 4.64
C GLY A 507 -16.64 -28.12 3.18
N VAL A 508 -15.97 -29.00 2.46
CA VAL A 508 -16.34 -29.48 1.13
C VAL A 508 -17.65 -30.26 1.23
N PRO A 509 -18.68 -30.01 0.41
CA PRO A 509 -19.80 -30.93 0.28
C PRO A 509 -19.34 -32.17 -0.51
N GLN A 510 -19.48 -33.36 0.09
CA GLN A 510 -19.29 -34.62 -0.63
C GLN A 510 -20.40 -34.83 -1.67
N PRO A 511 -20.11 -35.48 -2.82
CA PRO A 511 -21.10 -35.78 -3.83
C PRO A 511 -22.03 -36.91 -3.35
N ILE A 512 -23.33 -36.66 -3.49
CA ILE A 512 -24.39 -37.66 -3.30
C ILE A 512 -24.21 -38.75 -4.36
N ARG A 513 -23.97 -39.99 -3.91
CA ARG A 513 -24.15 -41.19 -4.75
C ARG A 513 -25.64 -41.45 -4.88
N LEU A 514 -26.11 -41.49 -6.12
CA LEU A 514 -27.39 -42.08 -6.48
C LEU A 514 -27.18 -43.59 -6.60
N ASP A 515 -27.96 -44.36 -5.86
CA ASP A 515 -28.35 -45.73 -6.23
C ASP A 515 -29.64 -45.66 -7.06
#